data_AF-A0AAX0Z226-F1
#
_entry.id   AF-A0AAX0Z226-F1
#
_cell.length_a   1.000
_cell.length_b   1.000
_cell.length_c   1.000
_cell.angle_alpha   90.00
_cell.angle_beta   90.00
_cell.angle_gamma   90.00
#
_symmetry.space_group_name_H-M   'P 1'
#
loop_
_entity.id
_entity.type
_entity.pdbx_description
1 polymer ?
#
loop_
_entity_poly.entity_id
_entity_poly.type
_entity_poly.pdbx_seq_one_letter_code
_entity_poly.pdbx_strand_id
1 'polypeptide(L)'
;MNSHAQFQQQAAEGHTHIPVVREVLSDLDTPLSVYLKLADGPNTYLFESVEGGERFGRYSIIGLPARRVYAFHGHTLTVREDGQVVDT
;
A
#
# COMPACT_ATOMS: atom_id res chain seq x y z
N MET A 1 -13.41 7.97 -6.65
CA MET A 1 -13.05 8.80 -5.49
C MET A 1 -14.21 8.79 -4.53
N ASN A 2 -14.01 8.30 -3.32
CA ASN A 2 -15.03 8.45 -2.27
C ASN A 2 -15.30 9.94 -2.05
N SER A 3 -16.58 10.31 -1.93
CA SER A 3 -16.94 11.70 -1.67
C SER A 3 -16.56 12.11 -0.24
N HIS A 4 -16.37 13.40 -0.03
CA HIS A 4 -16.12 13.93 1.31
C HIS A 4 -17.24 13.54 2.29
N ALA A 5 -18.50 13.58 1.86
CA ALA A 5 -19.65 13.20 2.66
C ALA A 5 -19.60 11.72 3.10
N GLN A 6 -19.26 10.80 2.19
CA GLN A 6 -19.09 9.38 2.52
C GLN A 6 -17.97 9.15 3.54
N PHE A 7 -16.84 9.85 3.39
CA PHE A 7 -15.75 9.77 4.37
C PHE A 7 -16.20 10.22 5.77
N GLN A 8 -16.90 11.37 5.86
CA GLN A 8 -17.39 11.88 7.15
C GLN A 8 -18.41 10.95 7.80
N GLN A 9 -19.29 10.35 6.99
CA GLN A 9 -20.24 9.37 7.49
C GLN A 9 -19.54 8.16 8.09
N GLN A 10 -18.57 7.57 7.39
CA GLN A 10 -17.80 6.43 7.89
C GLN A 10 -17.01 6.79 9.16
N ALA A 11 -16.49 8.01 9.25
CA ALA A 11 -15.83 8.49 10.46
C ALA A 11 -16.80 8.62 11.65
N ALA A 12 -18.01 9.14 11.41
CA ALA A 12 -19.07 9.24 12.42
C ALA A 12 -19.57 7.87 12.89
N GLU A 13 -19.51 6.85 12.02
CA GLU A 13 -19.80 5.44 12.34
C GLU A 13 -18.68 4.79 13.19
N GLY A 14 -17.57 5.50 13.45
CA GLY A 14 -16.49 5.07 14.33
C GLY A 14 -15.33 4.34 13.62
N HIS A 15 -15.27 4.37 12.28
CA HIS A 15 -14.15 3.79 11.56
C HIS A 15 -12.86 4.61 11.74
N THR A 16 -11.79 3.96 12.18
CA THR A 16 -10.47 4.60 12.41
C THR A 16 -9.55 4.55 11.19
N HIS A 17 -9.88 3.74 10.19
CA HIS A 17 -9.14 3.59 8.93
C HIS A 17 -10.11 3.58 7.76
N ILE A 18 -10.13 4.67 7.00
CA ILE A 18 -11.05 4.86 5.88
C ILE A 18 -10.22 5.07 4.61
N PRO A 19 -10.24 4.13 3.65
CA PRO A 19 -9.48 4.29 2.42
C PRO A 19 -10.11 5.35 1.51
N VAL A 20 -9.27 6.20 0.92
CA VAL A 20 -9.67 7.12 -0.14
C VAL A 20 -9.18 6.54 -1.46
N VAL A 21 -10.11 6.05 -2.27
CA VAL A 21 -9.79 5.28 -3.48
C VAL A 21 -10.13 6.04 -4.75
N ARG A 22 -9.30 5.93 -5.78
CA ARG A 22 -9.58 6.41 -7.13
C ARG A 22 -9.25 5.31 -8.13
N GLU A 23 -10.16 5.09 -9.06
CA GLU A 23 -9.93 4.21 -10.21
C GLU A 23 -9.41 5.04 -11.39
N VAL A 24 -8.45 4.47 -12.10
CA VAL A 24 -7.82 5.05 -13.28
C VAL A 24 -7.73 3.98 -14.37
N LEU A 25 -7.89 4.39 -15.62
CA LEU A 25 -7.69 3.50 -16.77
C LEU A 25 -6.19 3.29 -17.00
N SER A 26 -5.80 2.05 -17.23
CA SER A 26 -4.39 1.65 -17.27
C SER A 26 -4.16 0.49 -18.25
N ASP A 27 -4.93 0.47 -19.34
CA ASP A 27 -5.08 -0.67 -20.24
C ASP A 27 -3.79 -1.07 -20.97
N LEU A 28 -2.79 -0.17 -20.99
CA LEU A 28 -1.49 -0.39 -21.62
C LEU A 28 -0.38 -0.74 -20.62
N ASP A 29 -0.71 -0.81 -19.33
CA ASP A 29 0.25 -1.08 -18.28
C ASP A 29 0.09 -2.50 -17.73
N THR A 30 1.23 -3.11 -17.45
CA THR A 30 1.30 -4.35 -16.67
C THR A 30 1.55 -3.99 -15.20
N PRO A 31 1.26 -4.88 -14.24
CA PRO A 31 1.57 -4.61 -12.83
C PRO A 31 3.03 -4.20 -12.60
N LEU A 32 3.98 -4.85 -13.29
CA LEU A 32 5.38 -4.49 -13.22
C LEU A 32 5.67 -3.09 -13.80
N SER A 33 5.07 -2.71 -14.92
CA SER A 33 5.27 -1.36 -15.46
C SER A 33 4.70 -0.28 -14.54
N VAL A 34 3.56 -0.53 -13.90
CA VAL A 34 3.00 0.37 -12.88
C VAL A 34 3.92 0.47 -11.67
N TYR A 35 4.42 -0.67 -11.17
CA TYR A 35 5.35 -0.69 -10.04
C TYR A 35 6.58 0.18 -10.33
N LEU A 36 7.23 -0.03 -11.47
CA LEU A 36 8.41 0.74 -11.86
C LEU A 36 8.13 2.25 -12.03
N LYS A 37 6.90 2.63 -12.39
CA LYS A 37 6.50 4.04 -12.50
C LYS A 37 6.23 4.71 -11.14
N LEU A 38 5.73 3.96 -10.16
CA LEU A 38 5.21 4.53 -8.90
C LEU A 38 6.10 4.27 -7.67
N ALA A 39 6.88 3.19 -7.67
CA ALA A 39 7.65 2.73 -6.51
C ALA A 39 8.99 3.49 -6.35
N ASP A 40 8.91 4.82 -6.22
CA ASP A 40 10.08 5.69 -6.07
C ASP A 40 10.47 5.86 -4.59
N GLY A 41 11.13 4.85 -4.02
CA GLY A 41 11.66 4.92 -2.66
C GLY A 41 11.84 3.57 -1.96
N PRO A 42 12.35 3.59 -0.72
CA PRO A 42 12.53 2.38 0.07
C PRO A 42 11.20 1.81 0.56
N ASN A 43 11.22 0.53 0.96
CA ASN A 43 10.07 -0.18 1.54
C ASN A 43 8.85 -0.26 0.62
N THR A 44 9.07 -0.30 -0.69
CA THR A 44 8.05 -0.59 -1.70
C THR A 44 7.98 -2.09 -1.98
N TYR A 45 6.85 -2.55 -2.53
CA TYR A 45 6.68 -3.95 -2.91
C TYR A 45 5.70 -4.13 -4.05
N LEU A 46 5.84 -5.25 -4.76
CA LEU A 46 4.88 -5.75 -5.74
C LEU A 46 4.55 -7.19 -5.35
N PHE A 47 3.27 -7.45 -5.07
CA PHE A 47 2.76 -8.80 -4.89
C PHE A 47 1.92 -9.21 -6.10
N GLU A 48 2.28 -10.34 -6.69
CA GLU A 48 1.55 -10.97 -7.78
C GLU A 48 1.17 -12.40 -7.36
N SER A 49 -0.08 -12.77 -7.60
CA SER A 49 -0.56 -14.12 -7.32
C SER A 49 -0.48 -14.98 -8.58
N VAL A 50 -0.16 -16.25 -8.41
CA VAL A 50 -0.25 -17.28 -9.46
C VAL A 50 -1.18 -18.40 -8.98
N GLU A 51 -2.21 -18.69 -9.76
CA GLU A 51 -3.14 -19.79 -9.53
C GLU A 51 -2.73 -20.98 -10.40
N GLY A 52 -2.52 -22.15 -9.78
CA GLY A 52 -2.17 -23.39 -10.49
C GLY A 52 -0.82 -23.37 -11.20
N GLY A 53 0.05 -22.40 -10.91
CA GLY A 53 1.41 -22.29 -11.46
C GLY A 53 1.50 -21.63 -12.84
N GLU A 54 0.38 -21.44 -13.54
CA GLU A 54 0.39 -20.95 -14.94
C GLU A 54 -0.50 -19.72 -15.17
N ARG A 55 -1.47 -19.45 -14.29
CA ARG A 55 -2.41 -18.34 -14.47
C ARG A 55 -2.13 -17.24 -13.46
N PHE A 56 -1.84 -16.03 -13.93
CA PHE A 56 -1.79 -14.86 -13.06
C PHE A 56 -3.16 -14.61 -12.43
N GLY A 57 -3.15 -14.31 -11.13
CA GLY A 57 -4.34 -13.91 -10.40
C GLY A 57 -4.92 -12.61 -10.94
N ARG A 58 -6.19 -12.35 -10.66
CA ARG A 58 -6.90 -11.15 -11.18
C ARG A 58 -6.32 -9.83 -10.68
N TYR A 59 -5.60 -9.85 -9.56
CA TYR A 59 -5.11 -8.65 -8.89
C TYR A 59 -3.62 -8.78 -8.57
N SER A 60 -2.91 -7.67 -8.76
CA SER A 60 -1.59 -7.42 -8.20
C SER A 60 -1.69 -6.28 -7.18
N ILE A 61 -0.87 -6.30 -6.14
CA ILE A 61 -0.87 -5.29 -5.08
C ILE A 61 0.49 -4.59 -5.08
N ILE A 62 0.46 -3.26 -5.23
CA ILE A 62 1.67 -2.42 -5.18
C ILE A 62 1.66 -1.63 -3.88
N GLY A 63 2.71 -1.81 -3.09
CA GLY A 63 3.03 -0.97 -1.95
C GLY A 63 3.95 0.16 -2.35
N LEU A 64 3.52 1.40 -2.09
CA LEU A 64 4.32 2.61 -2.27
C LEU A 64 5.15 2.90 -1.01
N PRO A 65 6.10 3.84 -1.04
CA PRO A 65 6.95 4.13 0.12
C PRO A 65 6.12 4.40 1.37
N ALA A 66 6.35 3.60 2.41
CA ALA A 66 5.64 3.72 3.67
C ALA A 66 6.23 4.84 4.53
N ARG A 67 5.36 5.70 5.07
CA ARG A 67 5.79 6.76 5.98
C ARG A 67 6.30 6.23 7.32
N ARG A 68 5.63 5.19 7.84
CA ARG A 68 5.98 4.55 9.12
C ARG A 68 6.39 3.11 8.87
N VAL A 69 7.54 2.70 9.41
CA VAL A 69 8.12 1.37 9.24
C VAL A 69 8.42 0.76 10.60
N TYR A 70 7.94 -0.46 10.81
CA TYR A 70 8.22 -1.25 12.01
C TYR A 70 9.23 -2.33 11.64
N ALA A 71 10.36 -2.37 12.33
CA ALA A 71 11.41 -3.35 12.09
C ALA A 71 11.74 -4.07 13.40
N PHE A 72 11.71 -5.40 13.38
CA PHE A 72 12.01 -6.22 14.54
C PHE A 72 13.35 -6.94 14.36
N HIS A 73 14.25 -6.79 15.31
CA HIS A 73 15.54 -7.49 15.33
C HIS A 73 15.79 -8.08 16.72
N GLY A 74 15.86 -9.41 16.81
CA GLY A 74 15.98 -10.11 18.09
C GLY A 74 14.75 -9.88 18.97
N HIS A 75 14.89 -9.06 20.02
CA HIS A 75 13.79 -8.66 20.91
C HIS A 75 13.49 -7.16 20.85
N THR A 76 14.04 -6.45 19.86
CA THR A 76 13.97 -5.00 19.75
C THR A 76 13.08 -4.60 18.58
N LEU A 77 12.12 -3.71 18.83
CA LEU A 77 11.21 -3.15 17.83
C LEU A 77 11.62 -1.71 17.51
N THR A 78 12.29 -1.49 16.40
CA THR A 78 12.56 -0.13 15.91
C THR A 78 11.38 0.39 15.10
N VAL A 79 10.84 1.54 15.50
CA VAL A 79 9.84 2.27 14.71
C VAL A 79 10.51 3.45 14.02
N ARG A 80 10.33 3.56 12.71
CA ARG A 80 10.78 4.71 11.91
C ARG A 80 9.58 5.47 11.36
N GLU A 81 9.61 6.79 11.43
CA GLU A 81 8.70 7.69 10.72
C GLU A 81 9.52 8.63 9.82
N ASP A 82 9.14 8.75 8.56
CA ASP A 82 9.83 9.57 7.55
C ASP A 82 11.35 9.26 7.48
N GLY A 83 11.71 7.98 7.68
CA GLY A 83 13.09 7.49 7.70
C GLY A 83 13.84 7.69 9.02
N GLN A 84 13.30 8.44 9.97
CA GLN A 84 13.90 8.72 11.28
C GLN A 84 13.41 7.72 12.33
N VAL A 85 14.30 7.23 13.19
CA VAL A 85 13.90 6.38 14.32
C VAL A 85 13.17 7.23 15.37
N VAL A 86 11.95 6.82 15.72
CA VAL A 86 11.10 7.50 16.70
C VAL A 86 10.84 6.66 17.96
N ASP A 87 11.08 5.35 17.92
CA ASP A 87 10.89 4.42 19.04
C ASP A 87 11.77 3.16 18.90
N THR A 88 12.08 2.46 20.01
CA THR A 88 12.94 1.26 20.06
C THR A 88 12.56 0.28 21.18
#